data_AF-A0A6M8VRF7-F1
#
_entry.id   AF-A0A6M8VRF7-F1
#
_cell.length_a   1.000
_cell.length_b   1.000
_cell.length_c   1.000
_cell.angle_alpha   90.00
_cell.angle_beta   90.00
_cell.angle_gamma   90.00
#
_symmetry.space_group_name_H-M   'P 1'
#
loop_
_entity.id
_entity.type
_entity.pdbx_description
1 polymer ?
#
loop_
_entity_poly.entity_id
_entity_poly.type
_entity_poly.pdbx_seq_one_letter_code
_entity_poly.pdbx_strand_id
1 'polypeptide(L)'
;MVDNTKNEDDINRKPKLQNFRHKTEYMRQGGGNGGLRHRETLEWHLSQDVCDYFDDECLDIGVEDLTAVLKDSRTGQAFLEDDKQKNLVINFDRQISISQYYPDMNMITLNPNHPKMVLVVNLIRELRRSWQHMRGKLVNPLSFQPDEAVLLNRAQQADATMIYVRIAWELKLNGKNELWDHLLATSNSDIARSFEMRARSDFRSLNNGDAARTAYDMWFADERMKFHDKRIIHQMLLDDKGTDHYEDGVSTMSGQMLYGVADMPHGRNYLSLPGHKPPTDRDYVTVEDRSNANFLWFIKFERSFQMREREMMQKKAAAQTNIVDIRSWKKNYAEQ
;
A
#
# COMPACT_ATOMS: atom_id res chain seq x y z
N MET A 1 12.46 48.73 -29.47
CA MET A 1 13.43 48.26 -28.46
C MET A 1 12.61 47.68 -27.32
N VAL A 2 12.59 46.36 -27.23
CA VAL A 2 11.88 45.60 -26.18
C VAL A 2 12.93 45.29 -25.12
N ASP A 3 12.84 45.89 -23.94
CA ASP A 3 13.66 45.51 -22.81
C ASP A 3 13.10 44.24 -22.17
N ASN A 4 13.78 43.13 -22.44
CA ASN A 4 13.64 41.86 -21.76
C ASN A 4 14.48 41.88 -20.49
N THR A 5 13.88 42.19 -19.35
CA THR A 5 14.44 41.89 -18.03
C THR A 5 13.34 41.33 -17.12
N LYS A 6 12.89 40.11 -17.44
CA LYS A 6 12.19 39.28 -16.45
C LYS A 6 13.25 38.66 -15.54
N ASN A 7 13.24 39.08 -14.28
CA ASN A 7 14.02 38.54 -13.18
C ASN A 7 13.96 37.00 -13.15
N GLU A 8 15.14 36.37 -13.23
CA GLU A 8 15.36 34.92 -13.08
C GLU A 8 15.36 34.44 -11.60
N ASP A 9 15.01 35.31 -10.64
CA ASP A 9 15.20 35.00 -9.20
C ASP A 9 13.97 34.46 -8.45
N ASP A 10 12.84 34.19 -9.10
CA ASP A 10 11.61 33.78 -8.39
C ASP A 10 11.48 32.26 -8.14
N ILE A 11 12.49 31.46 -8.47
CA ILE A 11 12.51 30.01 -8.22
C ILE A 11 13.03 29.68 -6.80
N ASN A 12 13.74 30.62 -6.15
CA ASN A 12 14.34 30.43 -4.83
C ASN A 12 13.60 31.12 -3.68
N ARG A 13 12.38 31.62 -3.91
CA ARG A 13 11.63 32.31 -2.86
C ARG A 13 11.04 31.30 -1.88
N LYS A 14 11.77 31.02 -0.79
CA LYS A 14 11.29 30.20 0.33
C LYS A 14 9.89 30.69 0.75
N PRO A 15 8.90 29.80 0.88
CA PRO A 15 7.55 30.18 1.27
C PRO A 15 7.58 30.91 2.63
N LYS A 16 6.79 31.97 2.76
CA LYS A 16 6.77 32.81 3.98
C LYS A 16 6.26 31.99 5.17
N LEU A 17 7.18 31.64 6.09
CA LEU A 17 6.96 30.85 7.31
C LEU A 17 5.80 31.31 8.21
N GLN A 18 5.47 32.60 8.21
CA GLN A 18 4.40 33.16 9.05
C GLN A 18 3.01 32.64 8.67
N ASN A 19 2.76 32.36 7.40
CA ASN A 19 1.48 31.81 6.96
C ASN A 19 1.29 30.35 7.39
N PHE A 20 2.38 29.64 7.68
CA PHE A 20 2.37 28.25 8.14
C PHE A 20 2.04 28.15 9.63
N ARG A 21 2.65 29.00 10.47
CA ARG A 21 2.38 29.04 11.92
C ARG A 21 0.91 29.32 12.24
N HIS A 22 0.32 30.29 11.56
CA HIS A 22 -1.10 30.60 11.73
C HIS A 22 -2.01 29.43 11.31
N LYS A 23 -1.57 28.61 10.37
CA LYS A 23 -2.31 27.48 9.81
C LYS A 23 -2.18 26.22 10.67
N THR A 24 -1.01 25.96 11.26
CA THR A 24 -0.80 24.88 12.22
C THR A 24 -1.54 25.13 13.53
N GLU A 25 -1.53 26.37 14.03
CA GLU A 25 -2.25 26.76 15.24
C GLU A 25 -3.78 26.69 15.06
N TYR A 26 -4.28 27.07 13.88
CA TYR A 26 -5.68 26.89 13.47
C TYR A 26 -6.08 25.40 13.34
N MET A 27 -5.19 24.53 12.86
CA MET A 27 -5.42 23.08 12.80
C MET A 27 -5.36 22.42 14.20
N ARG A 28 -4.52 22.94 15.11
CA ARG A 28 -4.32 22.41 16.47
C ARG A 28 -5.49 22.74 17.41
N GLN A 29 -6.17 23.85 17.19
CA GLN A 29 -7.33 24.28 17.98
C GLN A 29 -8.68 23.81 17.40
N GLY A 30 -8.68 22.94 16.38
CA GLY A 30 -9.91 22.49 15.74
C GLY A 30 -10.67 23.65 15.10
N GLY A 31 -9.99 24.36 14.19
CA GLY A 31 -10.49 25.51 13.43
C GLY A 31 -12.00 25.46 13.23
N GLY A 32 -12.68 26.50 13.73
CA GLY A 32 -14.12 26.54 13.96
C GLY A 32 -14.93 25.74 12.94
N ASN A 33 -15.70 24.79 13.45
CA ASN A 33 -16.65 23.94 12.72
C ASN A 33 -16.06 23.07 11.59
N GLY A 34 -15.17 22.14 11.96
CA GLY A 34 -15.11 20.81 11.33
C GLY A 34 -14.05 20.61 10.24
N GLY A 35 -13.07 19.76 10.57
CA GLY A 35 -12.29 18.97 9.60
C GLY A 35 -11.14 19.67 8.87
N LEU A 36 -10.07 18.90 8.62
CA LEU A 36 -9.00 19.25 7.67
C LEU A 36 -9.60 19.48 6.27
N ARG A 37 -9.17 20.51 5.54
CA ARG A 37 -9.66 20.73 4.16
C ARG A 37 -9.04 19.68 3.23
N HIS A 38 -9.80 19.20 2.25
CA HIS A 38 -9.42 18.17 1.26
C HIS A 38 -8.01 18.31 0.66
N ARG A 39 -7.55 19.55 0.41
CA ARG A 39 -6.21 19.84 -0.14
C ARG A 39 -5.08 19.62 0.88
N GLU A 40 -5.34 19.83 2.16
CA GLU A 40 -4.36 19.74 3.25
C GLU A 40 -4.04 18.28 3.59
N THR A 41 -5.01 17.37 3.42
CA THR A 41 -4.82 15.92 3.57
C THR A 41 -4.08 15.30 2.38
N LEU A 42 -4.29 15.83 1.17
CA LEU A 42 -3.52 15.47 -0.03
C LEU A 42 -2.04 15.84 0.12
N GLU A 43 -1.73 17.06 0.56
CA GLU A 43 -0.35 17.50 0.77
C GLU A 43 0.38 16.65 1.84
N TRP A 44 -0.31 16.20 2.89
CA TRP A 44 0.27 15.37 3.96
C TRP A 44 0.62 13.92 3.56
N HIS A 45 -0.14 13.30 2.66
CA HIS A 45 0.20 11.96 2.13
C HIS A 45 1.24 11.99 1.01
N LEU A 46 1.47 13.18 0.41
CA LEU A 46 2.31 13.37 -0.78
C LEU A 46 3.68 13.98 -0.49
N SER A 47 3.83 14.71 0.61
CA SER A 47 5.03 15.50 0.87
C SER A 47 6.09 14.68 1.64
N GLN A 48 7.17 14.31 0.94
CA GLN A 48 8.45 13.96 1.58
C GLN A 48 9.05 15.17 2.33
N ASP A 49 8.55 16.39 2.08
CA ASP A 49 8.98 17.65 2.68
C ASP A 49 8.23 18.01 3.98
N VAL A 50 7.33 17.16 4.52
CA VAL A 50 6.70 17.41 5.85
C VAL A 50 7.67 17.10 7.00
N CYS A 51 8.82 16.50 6.70
CA CYS A 51 9.83 16.12 7.68
C CYS A 51 10.61 17.29 8.29
N ASP A 52 10.46 18.52 7.78
CA ASP A 52 11.34 19.62 8.17
C ASP A 52 10.88 20.46 9.37
N TYR A 53 9.69 20.25 9.94
CA TYR A 53 9.34 21.03 11.13
C TYR A 53 8.23 20.42 12.01
N PHE A 54 8.61 19.90 13.17
CA PHE A 54 7.76 19.90 14.36
C PHE A 54 8.57 20.42 15.55
N ASP A 55 8.09 21.53 16.13
CA ASP A 55 8.55 22.02 17.44
C ASP A 55 8.40 20.88 18.46
N ASP A 56 9.36 20.81 19.40
CA ASP A 56 9.57 19.79 20.44
C ASP A 56 8.39 19.53 21.41
N GLU A 57 7.19 20.07 21.15
CA GLU A 57 5.95 19.66 21.82
C GLU A 57 5.38 18.39 21.16
N CYS A 58 6.19 17.33 21.15
CA CYS A 58 5.75 15.97 20.89
C CYS A 58 4.59 15.69 21.85
N LEU A 59 3.36 15.57 21.34
CA LEU A 59 2.25 15.12 22.17
C LEU A 59 2.68 13.82 22.84
N ASP A 60 2.59 13.77 24.17
CA ASP A 60 2.92 12.61 24.99
C ASP A 60 1.83 11.53 24.79
N ILE A 61 1.67 11.07 23.55
CA ILE A 61 0.73 10.03 23.15
C ILE A 61 1.47 8.72 23.26
N GLY A 62 1.06 7.90 24.22
CA GLY A 62 1.58 6.55 24.38
C GLY A 62 1.04 5.61 23.30
N VAL A 63 1.76 4.52 23.05
CA VAL A 63 1.24 3.40 22.24
C VAL A 63 -0.02 2.82 22.92
N GLU A 64 -0.07 2.87 24.24
CA GLU A 64 -1.20 2.49 25.07
C GLU A 64 -2.46 3.30 24.73
N ASP A 65 -2.32 4.59 24.46
CA ASP A 65 -3.45 5.45 24.06
C ASP A 65 -3.99 5.06 22.70
N LEU A 66 -3.10 4.78 21.73
CA LEU A 66 -3.49 4.35 20.39
C LEU A 66 -4.22 3.00 20.44
N THR A 67 -3.67 2.04 21.17
CA THR A 67 -4.29 0.71 21.34
C THR A 67 -5.59 0.78 22.14
N ALA A 68 -5.72 1.71 23.09
CA ALA A 68 -6.97 1.92 23.83
C ALA A 68 -8.11 2.40 22.93
N VAL A 69 -7.84 3.19 21.88
CA VAL A 69 -8.88 3.55 20.89
C VAL A 69 -9.40 2.30 20.18
N LEU A 70 -8.51 1.38 19.80
CA LEU A 70 -8.87 0.21 18.99
C LEU A 70 -9.62 -0.88 19.76
N LYS A 71 -9.45 -0.97 21.09
CA LYS A 71 -10.14 -1.95 21.94
C LYS A 71 -11.66 -1.84 21.88
N ASP A 72 -12.18 -0.66 21.57
CA ASP A 72 -13.61 -0.42 21.46
C ASP A 72 -14.17 -0.79 20.09
N SER A 73 -13.36 -1.20 19.13
CA SER A 73 -13.83 -1.81 17.89
C SER A 73 -13.66 -3.31 17.99
N ARG A 74 -14.69 -4.06 17.59
CA ARG A 74 -14.61 -5.52 17.57
C ARG A 74 -13.47 -6.01 16.67
N THR A 75 -13.34 -5.42 15.49
CA THR A 75 -12.28 -5.76 14.53
C THR A 75 -10.91 -5.29 15.04
N GLY A 76 -10.82 -4.08 15.60
CA GLY A 76 -9.58 -3.55 16.19
C GLY A 76 -9.10 -4.40 17.37
N GLN A 77 -10.01 -4.79 18.27
CA GLN A 77 -9.73 -5.68 19.39
C GLN A 77 -9.22 -7.04 18.90
N ALA A 78 -9.83 -7.63 17.88
CA ALA A 78 -9.40 -8.92 17.34
C ALA A 78 -7.96 -8.89 16.79
N PHE A 79 -7.53 -7.79 16.18
CA PHE A 79 -6.13 -7.64 15.77
C PHE A 79 -5.20 -7.53 16.99
N LEU A 80 -5.51 -6.67 17.95
CA LEU A 80 -4.72 -6.52 19.17
C LEU A 80 -4.59 -7.82 19.99
N GLU A 81 -5.64 -8.65 20.02
CA GLU A 81 -5.62 -9.95 20.70
C GLU A 81 -4.75 -10.98 19.98
N ASP A 82 -4.86 -11.09 18.64
CA ASP A 82 -4.02 -11.98 17.82
C ASP A 82 -2.53 -11.59 17.94
N ASP A 83 -2.26 -10.29 18.02
CA ASP A 83 -0.91 -9.75 18.15
C ASP A 83 -0.30 -9.98 19.53
N LYS A 84 -1.11 -9.84 20.60
CA LYS A 84 -0.69 -10.19 21.97
C LYS A 84 -0.32 -11.66 22.10
N GLN A 85 -1.04 -12.55 21.42
CA GLN A 85 -0.73 -13.99 21.44
C GLN A 85 0.62 -14.31 20.78
N LYS A 86 1.12 -13.41 19.93
CA LYS A 86 2.30 -13.66 19.08
C LYS A 86 3.47 -12.72 19.38
N ASN A 87 3.42 -12.00 20.50
CA ASN A 87 4.47 -11.09 20.98
C ASN A 87 4.85 -10.00 19.96
N LEU A 88 3.87 -9.43 19.24
CA LEU A 88 4.10 -8.26 18.38
C LEU A 88 4.53 -7.05 19.22
N VAL A 89 5.61 -6.40 18.82
CA VAL A 89 6.11 -5.17 19.48
C VAL A 89 5.68 -3.95 18.68
N ILE A 90 5.11 -2.94 19.35
CA ILE A 90 4.74 -1.66 18.71
C ILE A 90 5.60 -0.55 19.33
N ASN A 91 6.42 0.10 18.52
CA ASN A 91 7.36 1.12 18.95
C ASN A 91 7.19 2.43 18.15
N PHE A 92 7.59 3.55 18.75
CA PHE A 92 7.79 4.78 18.01
C PHE A 92 9.21 4.87 17.46
N ASP A 93 9.33 5.27 16.21
CA ASP A 93 10.60 5.51 15.55
C ASP A 93 10.51 6.78 14.69
N ARG A 94 11.34 7.77 15.01
CA ARG A 94 11.37 9.07 14.30
C ARG A 94 12.10 8.99 12.95
N GLN A 95 12.86 7.92 12.70
CA GLN A 95 13.63 7.77 11.46
C GLN A 95 12.78 7.31 10.28
N ILE A 96 11.68 6.61 10.54
CA ILE A 96 10.74 6.21 9.50
C ILE A 96 9.82 7.38 9.09
N SER A 97 9.36 7.40 7.84
CA SER A 97 8.52 8.49 7.34
C SER A 97 7.10 8.47 7.90
N ILE A 98 6.44 7.31 7.93
CA ILE A 98 5.02 7.16 8.30
C ILE A 98 4.82 6.00 9.29
N SER A 99 4.87 4.77 8.78
CA SER A 99 4.71 3.54 9.55
C SER A 99 5.30 2.37 8.77
N GLN A 100 5.74 1.34 9.49
CA GLN A 100 6.25 0.13 8.85
C GLN A 100 6.09 -1.09 9.77
N TYR A 101 5.54 -2.17 9.20
CA TYR A 101 5.65 -3.51 9.76
C TYR A 101 6.94 -4.20 9.26
N TYR A 102 7.71 -4.72 10.20
CA TYR A 102 8.91 -5.53 9.98
C TYR A 102 8.60 -7.01 10.27
N PRO A 103 8.40 -7.85 9.24
CA PRO A 103 8.07 -9.26 9.39
C PRO A 103 9.09 -10.05 10.23
N ASP A 104 10.38 -9.83 9.97
CA ASP A 104 11.48 -10.59 10.59
C ASP A 104 11.63 -10.32 12.09
N MET A 105 11.32 -9.09 12.51
CA MET A 105 11.40 -8.67 13.92
C MET A 105 10.06 -8.77 14.64
N ASN A 106 8.99 -9.13 13.91
CA ASN A 106 7.60 -9.04 14.36
C ASN A 106 7.31 -7.72 15.09
N MET A 107 7.63 -6.61 14.44
CA MET A 107 7.59 -5.27 15.02
C MET A 107 6.84 -4.30 14.10
N ILE A 108 5.97 -3.46 14.69
CA ILE A 108 5.40 -2.28 14.05
C ILE A 108 6.13 -1.05 14.57
N THR A 109 6.60 -0.21 13.65
CA THR A 109 7.07 1.12 13.99
C THR A 109 6.13 2.20 13.46
N LEU A 110 5.92 3.24 14.26
CA LEU A 110 5.14 4.42 13.91
C LEU A 110 6.00 5.67 14.07
N ASN A 111 5.89 6.65 13.18
CA ASN A 111 6.54 7.93 13.37
C ASN A 111 5.71 8.80 14.34
N PRO A 112 6.22 9.18 15.52
CA PRO A 112 5.45 9.93 16.52
C PRO A 112 5.14 11.39 16.11
N ASN A 113 5.76 11.90 15.04
CA ASN A 113 5.55 13.28 14.57
C ASN A 113 4.20 13.48 13.83
N HIS A 114 3.37 12.44 13.76
CA HIS A 114 2.05 12.49 13.11
C HIS A 114 0.92 12.73 14.12
N PRO A 115 -0.18 13.42 13.73
CA PRO A 115 -1.34 13.61 14.61
C PRO A 115 -1.95 12.28 15.09
N LYS A 116 -2.54 12.27 16.30
CA LYS A 116 -3.15 11.07 16.92
C LYS A 116 -4.00 10.23 15.96
N MET A 117 -4.93 10.84 15.23
CA MET A 117 -5.81 10.07 14.32
C MET A 117 -5.06 9.48 13.12
N VAL A 118 -4.01 10.16 12.65
CA VAL A 118 -3.13 9.62 11.59
C VAL A 118 -2.33 8.44 12.14
N LEU A 119 -1.82 8.52 13.37
CA LEU A 119 -1.17 7.40 14.06
C LEU A 119 -2.11 6.21 14.24
N VAL A 120 -3.37 6.43 14.62
CA VAL A 120 -4.39 5.37 14.74
C VAL A 120 -4.62 4.69 13.39
N VAL A 121 -4.81 5.46 12.30
CA VAL A 121 -4.97 4.90 10.95
C VAL A 121 -3.74 4.08 10.53
N ASN A 122 -2.54 4.61 10.75
CA ASN A 122 -1.29 3.93 10.40
C ASN A 122 -1.11 2.64 11.21
N LEU A 123 -1.39 2.69 12.52
CA LEU A 123 -1.38 1.52 13.38
C LEU A 123 -2.33 0.45 12.84
N ILE A 124 -3.58 0.80 12.52
CA ILE A 124 -4.55 -0.15 11.94
C ILE A 124 -4.00 -0.82 10.67
N ARG A 125 -3.39 -0.03 9.78
CA ARG A 125 -2.81 -0.54 8.52
C ARG A 125 -1.68 -1.53 8.76
N GLU A 126 -0.79 -1.23 9.70
CA GLU A 126 0.32 -2.14 10.03
C GLU A 126 -0.16 -3.38 10.81
N LEU A 127 -1.15 -3.24 11.71
CA LEU A 127 -1.79 -4.39 12.37
C LEU A 127 -2.44 -5.32 11.34
N ARG A 128 -3.09 -4.77 10.32
CA ARG A 128 -3.65 -5.56 9.21
C ARG A 128 -2.56 -6.33 8.45
N ARG A 129 -1.43 -5.68 8.16
CA ARG A 129 -0.29 -6.33 7.49
C ARG A 129 0.30 -7.44 8.34
N SER A 130 0.52 -7.19 9.64
CA SER A 130 0.93 -8.21 10.62
C SER A 130 -0.02 -9.40 10.58
N TRP A 131 -1.32 -9.16 10.69
CA TRP A 131 -2.35 -10.20 10.68
C TRP A 131 -2.34 -11.07 9.41
N GLN A 132 -2.15 -10.45 8.25
CA GLN A 132 -2.04 -11.14 6.95
C GLN A 132 -0.72 -11.92 6.85
N HIS A 133 0.39 -11.35 7.32
CA HIS A 133 1.70 -11.99 7.28
C HIS A 133 1.70 -13.29 8.10
N MET A 134 1.16 -13.23 9.31
CA MET A 134 1.07 -14.38 10.21
C MET A 134 0.18 -15.52 9.67
N ARG A 135 -0.59 -15.29 8.61
CA ARG A 135 -1.45 -16.27 7.93
C ARG A 135 -0.93 -16.65 6.54
N GLY A 136 0.28 -16.21 6.18
CA GLY A 136 0.86 -16.42 4.85
C GLY A 136 0.08 -15.75 3.72
N LYS A 137 -0.68 -14.68 4.03
CA LYS A 137 -1.49 -13.92 3.07
C LYS A 137 -0.87 -12.58 2.69
N LEU A 138 0.04 -12.05 3.51
CA LEU A 138 0.84 -10.88 3.12
C LEU A 138 1.97 -11.37 2.22
N VAL A 139 1.93 -10.96 0.96
CA VAL A 139 2.96 -11.30 -0.01
C VAL A 139 3.59 -10.03 -0.54
N ASN A 140 4.91 -10.05 -0.76
CA ASN A 140 5.62 -8.94 -1.39
C ASN A 140 5.19 -8.85 -2.87
N PRO A 141 4.61 -7.73 -3.32
CA PRO A 141 4.21 -7.58 -4.71
C PRO A 141 5.37 -7.71 -5.70
N LEU A 142 6.58 -7.30 -5.32
CA LEU A 142 7.76 -7.34 -6.20
C LEU A 142 8.24 -8.76 -6.55
N SER A 143 7.72 -9.78 -5.87
CA SER A 143 8.01 -11.20 -6.16
C SER A 143 7.25 -11.76 -7.37
N PHE A 144 6.34 -10.98 -7.99
CA PHE A 144 5.49 -11.41 -9.10
C PHE A 144 5.83 -10.71 -10.43
N GLN A 145 5.15 -11.13 -11.50
CA GLN A 145 5.21 -10.39 -12.77
C GLN A 145 4.76 -8.94 -12.60
N PRO A 146 5.27 -7.98 -13.40
CA PRO A 146 4.98 -6.56 -13.21
C PRO A 146 3.48 -6.22 -13.16
N ASP A 147 2.65 -6.81 -14.02
CA ASP A 147 1.19 -6.56 -14.01
C ASP A 147 0.53 -7.10 -12.74
N GLU A 148 0.92 -8.30 -12.31
CA GLU A 148 0.41 -8.95 -11.10
C GLU A 148 0.85 -8.22 -9.82
N ALA A 149 2.09 -7.73 -9.81
CA ALA A 149 2.64 -6.92 -8.74
C ALA A 149 1.85 -5.61 -8.54
N VAL A 150 1.47 -4.94 -9.64
CA VAL A 150 0.59 -3.76 -9.56
C VAL A 150 -0.76 -4.13 -8.97
N LEU A 151 -1.42 -5.18 -9.50
CA LEU A 151 -2.73 -5.64 -9.02
C LEU A 151 -2.70 -6.02 -7.53
N LEU A 152 -1.71 -6.79 -7.10
CA LEU A 152 -1.57 -7.23 -5.71
C LEU A 152 -1.32 -6.05 -4.77
N ASN A 153 -0.45 -5.11 -5.15
CA ASN A 153 -0.23 -3.89 -4.37
C ASN A 153 -1.53 -3.09 -4.23
N ARG A 154 -2.29 -2.88 -5.32
CA ARG A 154 -3.60 -2.22 -5.26
C ARG A 154 -4.56 -2.94 -4.31
N ALA A 155 -4.67 -4.27 -4.44
CA ALA A 155 -5.54 -5.08 -3.60
C ALA A 155 -5.21 -4.96 -2.10
N GLN A 156 -3.92 -4.95 -1.75
CA GLN A 156 -3.45 -4.76 -0.38
C GLN A 156 -3.73 -3.34 0.13
N GLN A 157 -3.59 -2.29 -0.70
CA GLN A 157 -3.91 -0.91 -0.30
C GLN A 157 -5.43 -0.69 -0.12
N ALA A 158 -6.23 -1.28 -1.01
CA ALA A 158 -7.70 -1.23 -0.92
C ALA A 158 -8.21 -1.97 0.33
N ASP A 159 -7.66 -3.15 0.62
CA ASP A 159 -7.97 -3.89 1.86
C ASP A 159 -7.59 -3.09 3.11
N ALA A 160 -6.35 -2.61 3.20
CA ALA A 160 -5.91 -1.81 4.34
C ALA A 160 -6.81 -0.57 4.54
N THR A 161 -7.29 0.03 3.44
CA THR A 161 -8.24 1.14 3.47
C THR A 161 -9.60 0.76 3.99
N MET A 162 -10.17 -0.31 3.47
CA MET A 162 -11.44 -0.85 3.93
C MET A 162 -11.38 -1.20 5.43
N ILE A 163 -10.28 -1.75 5.93
CA ILE A 163 -10.14 -2.13 7.34
C ILE A 163 -10.23 -0.91 8.28
N TYR A 164 -9.50 0.17 8.02
CA TYR A 164 -9.61 1.34 8.90
C TYR A 164 -10.97 2.04 8.78
N VAL A 165 -11.62 2.00 7.61
CA VAL A 165 -13.01 2.48 7.45
C VAL A 165 -13.97 1.64 8.29
N ARG A 166 -13.83 0.32 8.27
CA ARG A 166 -14.64 -0.59 9.08
C ARG A 166 -14.45 -0.34 10.57
N ILE A 167 -13.21 -0.24 11.04
CA ILE A 167 -12.91 0.04 12.45
C ILE A 167 -13.47 1.41 12.86
N ALA A 168 -13.31 2.43 12.03
CA ALA A 168 -13.88 3.75 12.29
C ALA A 168 -15.42 3.72 12.39
N TRP A 169 -16.08 2.91 11.56
CA TRP A 169 -17.52 2.70 11.64
C TRP A 169 -17.94 2.01 12.94
N GLU A 170 -17.22 0.96 13.34
CA GLU A 170 -17.47 0.26 14.60
C GLU A 170 -17.29 1.19 15.81
N LEU A 171 -16.26 2.04 15.80
CA LEU A 171 -16.04 3.06 16.84
C LEU A 171 -17.17 4.11 16.86
N LYS A 172 -17.62 4.56 15.69
CA LYS A 172 -18.76 5.47 15.54
C LYS A 172 -20.03 4.88 16.18
N LEU A 173 -20.31 3.59 15.96
CA LEU A 173 -21.45 2.90 16.58
C LEU A 173 -21.34 2.84 18.10
N ASN A 174 -20.11 2.88 18.64
CA ASN A 174 -19.85 2.93 20.08
C ASN A 174 -19.73 4.37 20.63
N GLY A 175 -20.14 5.38 19.85
CA GLY A 175 -20.15 6.79 20.26
C GLY A 175 -18.80 7.51 20.14
N LYS A 176 -17.76 6.84 19.64
CA LYS A 176 -16.43 7.41 19.40
C LYS A 176 -16.27 7.84 17.95
N ASN A 177 -16.67 9.07 17.65
CA ASN A 177 -16.75 9.58 16.27
C ASN A 177 -15.43 10.16 15.73
N GLU A 178 -14.43 10.38 16.58
CA GLU A 178 -13.19 11.11 16.22
C GLU A 178 -12.49 10.54 14.97
N LEU A 179 -12.33 9.21 14.90
CA LEU A 179 -11.72 8.56 13.75
C LEU A 179 -12.59 8.67 12.49
N TRP A 180 -13.90 8.55 12.64
CA TRP A 180 -14.83 8.67 11.51
C TRP A 180 -14.82 10.08 10.92
N ASP A 181 -14.88 11.10 11.77
CA ASP A 181 -14.84 12.50 11.36
C ASP A 181 -13.50 12.85 10.70
N HIS A 182 -12.40 12.27 11.20
CA HIS A 182 -11.10 12.35 10.53
C HIS A 182 -11.14 11.76 9.12
N LEU A 183 -11.69 10.55 8.94
CA LEU A 183 -11.79 9.92 7.62
C LEU A 183 -12.64 10.74 6.64
N LEU A 184 -13.75 11.32 7.10
CA LEU A 184 -14.59 12.19 6.27
C LEU A 184 -13.88 13.49 5.83
N ALA A 185 -12.84 13.91 6.56
CA ALA A 185 -12.00 15.06 6.20
C ALA A 185 -10.82 14.68 5.27
N THR A 186 -10.64 13.38 4.96
CA THR A 186 -9.56 12.90 4.09
C THR A 186 -10.02 12.69 2.64
N SER A 187 -9.07 12.35 1.77
CA SER A 187 -9.37 11.90 0.41
C SER A 187 -10.20 10.61 0.39
N ASN A 188 -10.23 9.82 1.46
CA ASN A 188 -10.98 8.57 1.54
C ASN A 188 -12.44 8.75 2.00
N SER A 189 -12.96 9.98 1.97
CA SER A 189 -14.30 10.32 2.45
C SER A 189 -15.43 9.67 1.64
N ASP A 190 -15.23 9.47 0.34
CA ASP A 190 -16.12 8.74 -0.56
C ASP A 190 -16.20 7.25 -0.22
N ILE A 191 -15.06 6.61 0.12
CA ILE A 191 -14.99 5.22 0.57
C ILE A 191 -15.73 5.06 1.91
N ALA A 192 -15.48 5.97 2.84
CA ALA A 192 -16.18 5.98 4.13
C ALA A 192 -17.70 6.17 3.93
N ARG A 193 -18.11 7.10 3.07
CA ARG A 193 -19.53 7.34 2.77
C ARG A 193 -20.19 6.16 2.07
N SER A 194 -19.51 5.50 1.13
CA SER A 194 -20.06 4.34 0.43
C SER A 194 -20.26 3.15 1.39
N PHE A 195 -19.31 2.94 2.31
CA PHE A 195 -19.44 1.99 3.41
C PHE A 195 -20.65 2.31 4.30
N GLU A 196 -20.76 3.56 4.76
CA GLU A 196 -21.86 4.01 5.62
C GLU A 196 -23.22 3.87 4.94
N MET A 197 -23.33 4.26 3.66
CA MET A 197 -24.57 4.11 2.89
C MET A 197 -25.01 2.65 2.85
N ARG A 198 -24.08 1.72 2.61
CA ARG A 198 -24.42 0.30 2.57
C ARG A 198 -24.77 -0.25 3.95
N ALA A 199 -23.97 0.08 4.95
CA ALA A 199 -24.20 -0.30 6.35
C ALA A 199 -25.56 0.17 6.90
N ARG A 200 -26.00 1.39 6.52
CA ARG A 200 -27.31 1.94 6.89
C ARG A 200 -28.45 1.31 6.12
N SER A 201 -28.24 0.98 4.85
CA SER A 201 -29.28 0.36 4.02
C SER A 201 -29.65 -1.05 4.51
N ASP A 202 -28.66 -1.82 4.96
CA ASP A 202 -28.85 -3.14 5.55
C ASP A 202 -27.80 -3.40 6.62
N PHE A 203 -28.20 -3.47 7.89
CA PHE A 203 -27.26 -3.74 8.98
C PHE A 203 -26.59 -5.12 8.89
N ARG A 204 -27.20 -6.08 8.18
CA ARG A 204 -26.57 -7.39 7.93
C ARG A 204 -25.35 -7.27 7.02
N SER A 205 -25.24 -6.18 6.26
CA SER A 205 -24.12 -5.89 5.36
C SER A 205 -22.75 -5.83 6.06
N LEU A 206 -22.75 -5.54 7.37
CA LEU A 206 -21.54 -5.52 8.21
C LEU A 206 -20.96 -6.94 8.42
N ASN A 207 -21.83 -7.94 8.59
CA ASN A 207 -21.42 -9.32 8.89
C ASN A 207 -21.29 -10.18 7.63
N ASN A 208 -22.11 -9.93 6.62
CA ASN A 208 -22.03 -10.66 5.35
C ASN A 208 -20.86 -10.18 4.46
N GLY A 209 -20.23 -9.04 4.77
CA GLY A 209 -19.08 -8.48 4.03
C GLY A 209 -19.46 -7.50 2.91
N ASP A 210 -20.75 -7.25 2.68
CA ASP A 210 -21.22 -6.47 1.53
C ASP A 210 -20.90 -4.96 1.65
N ALA A 211 -20.93 -4.42 2.86
CA ALA A 211 -20.45 -3.05 3.12
C ALA A 211 -18.94 -2.93 2.90
N ALA A 212 -18.18 -3.92 3.37
CA ALA A 212 -16.73 -4.00 3.15
C ALA A 212 -16.39 -4.11 1.67
N ARG A 213 -17.16 -4.92 0.92
CA ARG A 213 -17.02 -5.05 -0.52
C ARG A 213 -17.28 -3.74 -1.27
N THR A 214 -18.33 -3.02 -0.89
CA THR A 214 -18.66 -1.71 -1.47
C THR A 214 -17.54 -0.69 -1.24
N ALA A 215 -16.95 -0.66 -0.04
CA ALA A 215 -15.82 0.21 0.25
C ALA A 215 -14.55 -0.19 -0.52
N TYR A 216 -14.27 -1.49 -0.61
CA TYR A 216 -13.17 -2.01 -1.41
C TYR A 216 -13.31 -1.58 -2.88
N ASP A 217 -14.49 -1.75 -3.48
CA ASP A 217 -14.75 -1.37 -4.88
C ASP A 217 -14.65 0.14 -5.09
N MET A 218 -15.13 0.95 -4.13
CA MET A 218 -15.04 2.41 -4.19
C MET A 218 -13.59 2.91 -4.17
N TRP A 219 -12.65 2.15 -3.59
CA TRP A 219 -11.24 2.51 -3.61
C TRP A 219 -10.68 2.60 -5.05
N PHE A 220 -11.17 1.78 -5.97
CA PHE A 220 -10.77 1.74 -7.38
C PHE A 220 -11.49 2.78 -8.25
N ALA A 221 -12.51 3.46 -7.73
CA ALA A 221 -13.29 4.42 -8.51
C ALA A 221 -12.60 5.80 -8.66
N ASP A 222 -11.57 6.08 -7.87
CA ASP A 222 -10.87 7.38 -7.85
C ASP A 222 -9.45 7.28 -8.42
N GLU A 223 -8.83 8.43 -8.72
CA GLU A 223 -7.50 8.54 -9.29
C GLU A 223 -6.35 8.10 -8.36
N ARG A 224 -6.68 7.62 -7.15
CA ARG A 224 -5.74 7.11 -6.13
C ARG A 224 -4.83 6.01 -6.67
N MET A 225 -5.34 5.20 -7.58
CA MET A 225 -4.57 4.13 -8.23
C MET A 225 -3.29 4.68 -8.86
N LYS A 226 -3.35 5.85 -9.51
CA LYS A 226 -2.20 6.46 -10.21
C LYS A 226 -1.00 6.64 -9.29
N PHE A 227 -1.24 7.05 -8.04
CA PHE A 227 -0.18 7.25 -7.05
C PHE A 227 0.43 5.93 -6.59
N HIS A 228 -0.42 4.94 -6.30
CA HIS A 228 0.03 3.63 -5.83
C HIS A 228 0.77 2.84 -6.92
N ASP A 229 0.32 2.95 -8.17
CA ASP A 229 0.97 2.39 -9.34
C ASP A 229 2.33 3.01 -9.56
N LYS A 230 2.42 4.35 -9.55
CA LYS A 230 3.68 5.05 -9.73
C LYS A 230 4.70 4.59 -8.70
N ARG A 231 4.30 4.47 -7.44
CA ARG A 231 5.20 4.04 -6.36
C ARG A 231 5.73 2.62 -6.57
N ILE A 232 4.87 1.65 -6.88
CA ILE A 232 5.31 0.26 -7.07
C ILE A 232 6.13 0.10 -8.37
N ILE A 233 5.77 0.80 -9.44
CA ILE A 233 6.51 0.81 -10.71
C ILE A 233 7.91 1.42 -10.51
N HIS A 234 8.00 2.53 -9.77
CA HIS A 234 9.31 3.11 -9.43
C HIS A 234 10.13 2.16 -8.56
N GLN A 235 9.52 1.44 -7.62
CA GLN A 235 10.22 0.40 -6.86
C GLN A 235 10.74 -0.71 -7.77
N MET A 236 9.97 -1.15 -8.76
CA MET A 236 10.43 -2.13 -9.75
C MET A 236 11.59 -1.63 -10.61
N LEU A 237 11.66 -0.31 -10.90
CA LEU A 237 12.77 0.30 -11.63
C LEU A 237 14.04 0.45 -10.79
N LEU A 238 13.89 0.65 -9.48
CA LEU A 238 15.00 0.77 -8.54
C LEU A 238 15.54 -0.58 -8.05
N ASP A 239 14.75 -1.65 -8.19
CA ASP A 239 15.14 -2.98 -7.78
C ASP A 239 16.14 -3.58 -8.79
N ASP A 240 17.40 -3.19 -8.65
CA ASP A 240 18.54 -3.69 -9.44
C ASP A 240 18.77 -5.20 -9.28
N LYS A 241 18.13 -5.85 -8.28
CA LYS A 241 18.23 -7.30 -8.04
C LYS A 241 17.40 -8.16 -9.01
N GLY A 242 16.87 -7.57 -10.08
CA GLY A 242 15.91 -8.12 -11.03
C GLY A 242 16.31 -9.38 -11.81
N THR A 243 17.42 -10.06 -11.50
CA THR A 243 17.90 -11.26 -12.21
C THR A 243 18.03 -12.52 -11.37
N ASP A 244 18.41 -12.43 -10.08
CA ASP A 244 18.84 -13.62 -9.32
C ASP A 244 17.70 -14.25 -8.50
N HIS A 245 16.69 -13.49 -8.09
CA HIS A 245 15.50 -14.04 -7.42
C HIS A 245 14.51 -14.75 -8.37
N TYR A 246 14.79 -14.74 -9.67
CA TYR A 246 13.92 -15.33 -10.69
C TYR A 246 14.42 -16.68 -11.21
N GLU A 247 15.52 -17.21 -10.66
CA GLU A 247 16.05 -18.54 -11.02
C GLU A 247 15.07 -19.68 -10.71
N ASP A 248 14.16 -19.49 -9.74
CA ASP A 248 13.17 -20.50 -9.34
C ASP A 248 11.84 -20.43 -10.12
N GLY A 249 11.79 -19.63 -11.19
CA GLY A 249 10.59 -19.41 -11.99
C GLY A 249 9.73 -18.30 -11.42
N VAL A 250 9.21 -17.44 -12.31
CA VAL A 250 8.31 -16.39 -11.87
C VAL A 250 7.05 -17.04 -11.32
N SER A 251 6.80 -16.87 -10.01
CA SER A 251 5.56 -17.31 -9.40
C SER A 251 4.42 -16.52 -10.04
N THR A 252 3.55 -17.21 -10.77
CA THR A 252 2.29 -16.62 -11.25
C THR A 252 1.36 -16.49 -10.07
N MET A 253 0.77 -15.31 -9.88
CA MET A 253 -0.17 -15.09 -8.80
C MET A 253 -1.41 -15.98 -8.96
N SER A 254 -1.64 -16.88 -8.01
CA SER A 254 -2.87 -17.67 -7.97
C SER A 254 -4.05 -16.77 -7.59
N GLY A 255 -5.21 -16.97 -8.23
CA GLY A 255 -6.44 -16.24 -7.85
C GLY A 255 -6.80 -16.40 -6.36
N GLN A 256 -6.47 -17.53 -5.75
CA GLN A 256 -6.67 -17.75 -4.30
C GLN A 256 -5.85 -16.80 -3.42
N MET A 257 -4.69 -16.33 -3.89
CA MET A 257 -3.87 -15.35 -3.17
C MET A 257 -4.61 -14.02 -3.04
N LEU A 258 -5.23 -13.53 -4.13
CA LEU A 258 -6.02 -12.30 -4.11
C LEU A 258 -7.22 -12.39 -3.16
N TYR A 259 -7.94 -13.51 -3.17
CA TYR A 259 -9.02 -13.72 -2.20
C TYR A 259 -8.49 -13.73 -0.77
N GLY A 260 -7.34 -14.35 -0.51
CA GLY A 260 -6.74 -14.41 0.83
C GLY A 260 -6.43 -13.05 1.46
N VAL A 261 -6.23 -12.00 0.65
CA VAL A 261 -6.06 -10.61 1.15
C VAL A 261 -7.30 -10.15 1.92
N ALA A 262 -8.50 -10.59 1.53
CA ALA A 262 -9.77 -10.16 2.10
C ALA A 262 -10.30 -11.03 3.25
N ASP A 263 -9.49 -11.96 3.75
CA ASP A 263 -9.86 -12.75 4.93
C ASP A 263 -10.00 -11.84 6.15
N MET A 264 -11.06 -12.05 6.94
CA MET A 264 -11.39 -11.22 8.10
C MET A 264 -11.32 -12.05 9.39
N PRO A 265 -10.96 -11.44 10.54
CA PRO A 265 -11.09 -12.11 11.85
C PRO A 265 -12.52 -12.55 12.14
N HIS A 266 -13.49 -11.75 11.66
CA HIS A 266 -14.91 -11.99 11.82
C HIS A 266 -15.68 -11.66 10.56
N GLY A 267 -16.69 -12.49 10.27
CA GLY A 267 -17.53 -12.35 9.08
C GLY A 267 -17.00 -13.15 7.91
N ARG A 268 -17.56 -12.90 6.73
CA ARG A 268 -17.17 -13.56 5.49
C ARG A 268 -16.06 -12.79 4.79
N ASN A 269 -15.27 -13.50 4.00
CA ASN A 269 -14.36 -12.89 3.04
C ASN A 269 -15.19 -12.06 2.06
N TYR A 270 -14.96 -10.75 2.02
CA TYR A 270 -15.81 -9.84 1.26
C TYR A 270 -15.50 -9.89 -0.25
N LEU A 271 -14.36 -10.43 -0.68
CA LEU A 271 -14.07 -10.63 -2.11
C LEU A 271 -14.78 -11.86 -2.68
N SER A 272 -15.10 -12.86 -1.86
CA SER A 272 -15.76 -14.10 -2.32
C SER A 272 -17.30 -14.00 -2.42
N LEU A 273 -17.86 -12.80 -2.32
CA LEU A 273 -19.30 -12.60 -2.34
C LEU A 273 -19.88 -12.78 -3.76
N PRO A 274 -21.01 -13.51 -3.89
CA PRO A 274 -21.67 -13.70 -5.19
C PRO A 274 -22.26 -12.38 -5.68
N GLY A 275 -22.23 -12.17 -7.00
CA GLY A 275 -22.82 -10.99 -7.66
C GLY A 275 -21.91 -9.75 -7.70
N HIS A 276 -20.72 -9.81 -7.13
CA HIS A 276 -19.71 -8.74 -7.19
C HIS A 276 -18.63 -9.04 -8.23
N LYS A 277 -17.91 -8.00 -8.68
CA LYS A 277 -16.84 -8.13 -9.67
C LYS A 277 -15.74 -9.07 -9.15
N PRO A 278 -15.18 -9.98 -9.96
CA PRO A 278 -14.04 -10.78 -9.51
C PRO A 278 -12.82 -9.87 -9.25
N PRO A 279 -11.88 -10.24 -8.36
CA PRO A 279 -10.65 -9.47 -8.14
C PRO A 279 -9.74 -9.32 -9.38
N THR A 280 -10.00 -10.12 -10.43
CA THR A 280 -9.33 -10.07 -11.73
C THR A 280 -10.13 -9.30 -12.78
N ASP A 281 -11.19 -8.58 -12.37
CA ASP A 281 -11.98 -7.74 -13.26
C ASP A 281 -11.10 -6.65 -13.88
N ARG A 282 -11.42 -6.28 -15.13
CA ARG A 282 -10.66 -5.30 -15.90
C ARG A 282 -10.48 -3.99 -15.14
N ASP A 283 -11.50 -3.54 -14.42
CA ASP A 283 -11.47 -2.28 -13.69
C ASP A 283 -10.42 -2.26 -12.57
N TYR A 284 -10.01 -3.42 -12.06
CA TYR A 284 -8.96 -3.54 -11.04
C TYR A 284 -7.57 -3.74 -11.64
N VAL A 285 -7.49 -4.38 -12.81
CA VAL A 285 -6.24 -4.81 -13.42
C VAL A 285 -5.63 -3.71 -14.30
N THR A 286 -6.44 -2.91 -14.99
CA THR A 286 -5.91 -1.98 -16.00
C THR A 286 -5.17 -0.80 -15.37
N VAL A 287 -4.00 -0.48 -15.93
CA VAL A 287 -3.26 0.76 -15.64
C VAL A 287 -3.71 1.81 -16.65
N GLU A 288 -4.60 2.71 -16.23
CA GLU A 288 -5.19 3.71 -17.12
C GLU A 288 -4.28 4.92 -17.35
N ASP A 289 -3.44 5.26 -16.36
CA ASP A 289 -2.52 6.39 -16.48
C ASP A 289 -1.45 6.09 -17.52
N ARG A 290 -1.39 6.94 -18.56
CA ARG A 290 -0.48 6.76 -19.70
C ARG A 290 0.99 6.74 -19.30
N SER A 291 1.38 7.54 -18.30
CA SER A 291 2.77 7.60 -17.85
C SER A 291 3.15 6.29 -17.16
N ASN A 292 2.33 5.85 -16.20
CA ASN A 292 2.53 4.58 -15.49
C ASN A 292 2.49 3.38 -16.46
N ALA A 293 1.56 3.38 -17.42
CA ALA A 293 1.46 2.33 -18.43
C ALA A 293 2.73 2.25 -19.31
N ASN A 294 3.32 3.39 -19.70
CA ASN A 294 4.56 3.42 -20.47
C ASN A 294 5.75 2.87 -19.66
N PHE A 295 5.90 3.26 -18.39
CA PHE A 295 6.97 2.74 -17.53
C PHE A 295 6.81 1.24 -17.26
N LEU A 296 5.58 0.79 -17.01
CA LEU A 296 5.28 -0.62 -16.85
C LEU A 296 5.59 -1.42 -18.12
N TRP A 297 5.25 -0.87 -19.29
CA TRP A 297 5.62 -1.47 -20.57
C TRP A 297 7.14 -1.55 -20.74
N PHE A 298 7.89 -0.51 -20.37
CA PHE A 298 9.35 -0.51 -20.41
C PHE A 298 9.95 -1.62 -19.55
N ILE A 299 9.50 -1.75 -18.30
CA ILE A 299 9.94 -2.84 -17.39
C ILE A 299 9.66 -4.20 -18.00
N LYS A 300 8.45 -4.40 -18.53
CA LYS A 300 8.05 -5.68 -19.16
C LYS A 300 8.91 -5.98 -20.39
N PHE A 301 9.16 -4.96 -21.22
CA PHE A 301 10.00 -5.07 -22.40
C PHE A 301 11.42 -5.46 -22.01
N GLU A 302 12.05 -4.73 -21.09
CA GLU A 302 13.41 -4.97 -20.62
C GLU A 302 13.56 -6.38 -20.04
N ARG A 303 12.63 -6.80 -19.18
CA ARG A 303 12.60 -8.17 -18.63
C ARG A 303 12.48 -9.23 -19.73
N SER A 304 11.59 -9.02 -20.70
CA SER A 304 11.41 -9.95 -21.81
C SER A 304 12.64 -10.02 -22.73
N PHE A 305 13.34 -8.90 -22.89
CA PHE A 305 14.55 -8.80 -23.67
C PHE A 305 15.70 -9.56 -23.00
N GLN A 306 15.94 -9.32 -21.71
CA GLN A 306 16.95 -10.02 -20.92
C GLN A 306 16.70 -11.54 -20.84
N MET A 307 15.44 -11.97 -20.72
CA MET A 307 15.10 -13.40 -20.75
C MET A 307 15.48 -14.04 -22.10
N ARG A 308 15.12 -13.39 -23.23
CA ARG A 308 15.49 -13.89 -24.57
C ARG A 308 16.99 -13.87 -24.80
N GLU A 309 17.70 -12.85 -24.34
CA GLU A 309 19.16 -12.78 -24.43
C GLU A 309 19.82 -13.95 -23.68
N ARG A 310 19.36 -14.24 -22.45
CA ARG A 310 19.82 -15.39 -21.67
C ARG A 310 19.50 -16.72 -22.34
N GLU A 311 18.29 -16.92 -22.85
CA GLU A 311 17.94 -18.13 -23.60
C GLU A 311 18.84 -18.33 -24.83
N MET A 312 19.17 -17.25 -25.55
CA MET A 312 20.10 -17.31 -26.67
C MET A 312 21.53 -17.66 -26.23
N MET A 313 22.00 -17.11 -25.11
CA MET A 313 23.31 -17.46 -24.55
C MET A 313 23.36 -18.93 -24.08
N GLN A 314 22.32 -19.42 -23.41
CA GLN A 314 22.21 -20.82 -23.00
C GLN A 314 22.16 -21.77 -24.20
N LYS A 315 21.39 -21.44 -25.25
CA LYS A 315 21.35 -22.22 -26.50
C LYS A 315 22.71 -22.23 -27.20
N LYS A 316 23.43 -21.09 -27.23
CA LYS A 316 24.79 -21.01 -27.77
C LYS A 316 25.78 -21.85 -26.95
N ALA A 317 25.71 -21.79 -25.63
CA ALA A 317 26.54 -22.60 -24.74
C ALA A 317 26.28 -24.10 -24.93
N ALA A 318 25.01 -24.53 -24.97
CA ALA A 318 24.61 -25.91 -25.23
C ALA A 318 25.03 -26.41 -26.63
N ALA A 319 24.96 -25.54 -27.64
CA ALA A 319 25.45 -25.86 -28.98
C ALA A 319 26.98 -26.01 -29.03
N GLN A 320 27.73 -25.18 -28.28
CA GLN A 320 29.19 -25.29 -28.18
C GLN A 320 29.63 -26.54 -27.41
N THR A 321 28.90 -26.97 -26.38
CA THR A 321 29.22 -28.22 -25.65
C THR A 321 28.98 -29.49 -26.49
N ASN A 322 28.07 -29.45 -27.47
CA ASN A 322 27.82 -30.58 -28.38
C ASN A 322 28.86 -30.72 -29.52
N ILE A 323 29.77 -29.77 -29.69
CA ILE A 323 30.72 -29.75 -30.81
C ILE A 323 32.06 -30.43 -30.48
N VAL A 324 32.31 -30.89 -29.24
CA VAL A 324 33.60 -31.49 -28.90
C VAL A 324 33.48 -32.69 -27.95
N ASP A 325 33.09 -33.86 -28.48
CA ASP A 325 33.57 -35.14 -27.94
C ASP A 325 34.63 -35.73 -28.87
N ILE A 326 35.83 -35.13 -28.85
CA ILE A 326 37.02 -35.57 -29.60
C ILE A 326 37.44 -37.01 -29.23
N ARG A 327 37.00 -37.55 -28.08
CA ARG A 327 37.33 -38.93 -27.68
C ARG A 327 36.55 -39.95 -28.49
N SER A 328 35.31 -39.65 -28.86
CA SER A 328 34.51 -40.53 -29.74
C SER A 328 35.08 -40.59 -31.17
N TRP A 329 35.68 -39.51 -31.65
CA TRP A 329 36.23 -39.41 -33.01
C TRP A 329 37.51 -40.24 -33.22
N LYS A 330 38.33 -40.42 -32.17
CA LYS A 330 39.57 -41.22 -32.26
C LYS A 330 39.34 -42.73 -32.34
N LYS A 331 38.17 -43.26 -31.96
CA LYS A 331 37.88 -44.70 -32.09
C LYS A 331 37.63 -45.11 -33.55
N ASN A 332 37.05 -44.24 -34.36
CA ASN A 332 36.69 -44.58 -35.75
C ASN A 332 37.88 -44.51 -36.73
N TYR A 333 39.02 -43.96 -36.33
CA TYR A 333 40.24 -43.91 -37.16
C TYR A 333 41.29 -44.96 -36.78
N ALA A 334 41.02 -45.79 -35.76
CA ALA A 334 41.91 -46.90 -35.38
C ALA A 334 41.45 -48.27 -35.93
N GLU A 335 40.31 -48.30 -36.65
CA GLU A 335 39.74 -49.51 -37.29
C GLU A 335 39.74 -49.42 -38.84
N GLN A 336 40.45 -48.45 -39.42
CA GLN A 336 40.85 -48.44 -40.84
C GLN A 336 42.37 -48.57 -40.91
#